data_AF-A0A938LNY4-F1
#
_entry.id   AF-A0A938LNY4-F1
#
_cell.length_a   1.000
_cell.length_b   1.000
_cell.length_c   1.000
_cell.angle_alpha   90.00
_cell.angle_beta   90.00
_cell.angle_gamma   90.00
#
_symmetry.space_group_name_H-M   'P 1'
#
loop_
_entity.id
_entity.type
_entity.pdbx_description
1 polymer ?
#
loop_
_entity_poly.entity_id
_entity_poly.type
_entity_poly.pdbx_seq_one_letter_code
_entity_poly.pdbx_strand_id
1 'polypeptide(L)' 'MAATEDQDKSRTLQEAQISKALGLFLLIFALVVLVSILFTDTGIGKLTNLGAGIVLAAIGGIMLLRVRKTGRKQA' A
#
# COMPACT_ATOMS: atom_id res chain seq x y z
N MET A 1 -21.36 15.16 -26.03
CA MET A 1 -21.17 15.02 -24.58
C MET A 1 -20.44 13.72 -24.20
N ALA A 2 -20.30 12.72 -25.08
CA ALA A 2 -19.58 11.47 -24.80
C ALA A 2 -18.05 11.57 -24.64
N ALA A 3 -17.40 12.62 -25.18
CA ALA A 3 -15.94 12.75 -25.14
C ALA A 3 -15.37 13.11 -23.75
N THR A 4 -16.18 13.70 -22.86
CA THR A 4 -15.74 14.08 -21.50
C THR A 4 -15.84 12.91 -20.51
N GLU A 5 -16.76 11.97 -20.71
CA GLU A 5 -16.92 10.79 -19.83
C GLU A 5 -15.79 9.77 -19.98
N ASP A 6 -15.27 9.59 -21.19
CA ASP A 6 -14.20 8.61 -21.47
C ASP A 6 -12.85 9.05 -20.87
N GLN A 7 -12.59 10.37 -20.88
CA GLN A 7 -11.38 10.95 -20.33
C GLN A 7 -11.36 10.91 -18.80
N ASP A 8 -12.50 11.11 -18.15
CA ASP A 8 -12.63 11.05 -16.68
C ASP A 8 -12.49 9.60 -16.16
N LYS A 9 -13.07 8.65 -16.88
CA LYS A 9 -12.94 7.22 -16.56
C LYS A 9 -11.49 6.74 -16.71
N SER A 10 -10.78 7.18 -17.74
CA SER A 10 -9.36 6.85 -17.93
C SER A 10 -8.46 7.38 -16.81
N ARG A 11 -8.74 8.58 -16.30
CA ARG A 11 -7.97 9.22 -15.21
C ARG A 11 -8.20 8.53 -13.86
N THR A 12 -9.46 8.25 -13.52
CA THR A 12 -9.80 7.53 -12.28
C THR A 12 -9.23 6.11 -12.24
N LEU A 13 -9.14 5.43 -13.40
CA LEU A 13 -8.49 4.13 -13.52
C LEU A 13 -6.96 4.21 -13.33
N GLN A 14 -6.30 5.26 -13.85
CA GLN A 14 -4.87 5.48 -13.62
C GLN A 14 -4.57 5.77 -12.14
N GLU A 15 -5.34 6.63 -11.50
CA GLU A 15 -5.19 6.93 -10.05
C GLU A 15 -5.38 5.67 -9.19
N ALA A 16 -6.34 4.81 -9.55
CA ALA A 16 -6.55 3.52 -8.90
C ALA A 16 -5.36 2.56 -9.08
N GLN A 17 -4.70 2.56 -10.24
CA GLN A 17 -3.48 1.76 -10.45
C GLN A 17 -2.29 2.30 -9.66
N ILE A 18 -2.09 3.62 -9.64
CA ILE A 18 -0.99 4.25 -8.90
C ILE A 18 -1.12 3.97 -7.40
N SER A 19 -2.32 4.16 -6.84
CA SER A 19 -2.58 3.87 -5.42
C SER A 19 -2.41 2.39 -5.06
N LYS A 20 -2.76 1.48 -5.98
CA LYS A 20 -2.50 0.04 -5.82
C LYS A 20 -1.00 -0.29 -5.85
N ALA A 21 -0.25 0.29 -6.79
CA ALA A 21 1.19 0.09 -6.90
C ALA A 21 1.92 0.63 -5.66
N LEU A 22 1.55 1.82 -5.18
CA LEU A 22 2.06 2.40 -3.94
C LEU A 22 1.77 1.52 -2.72
N GLY A 23 0.53 1.03 -2.58
CA GLY A 23 0.16 0.13 -1.49
C GLY A 23 0.97 -1.18 -1.50
N LEU A 24 1.20 -1.75 -2.68
CA LEU A 24 2.03 -2.96 -2.83
C LEU A 24 3.51 -2.67 -2.51
N PHE A 25 4.04 -1.55 -2.99
CA PHE A 25 5.40 -1.11 -2.69
C PHE A 25 5.61 -0.95 -1.18
N LEU A 26 4.68 -0.29 -0.48
CA LEU A 26 4.73 -0.14 0.98
C LEU A 26 4.67 -1.48 1.71
N LEU A 27 3.88 -2.44 1.22
CA LEU A 27 3.82 -3.79 1.80
C LEU A 27 5.14 -4.55 1.64
N ILE A 28 5.76 -4.50 0.45
CA ILE A 28 7.07 -5.13 0.22
C ILE A 28 8.12 -4.47 1.11
N PHE A 29 8.09 -3.14 1.21
CA PHE A 29 9.02 -2.41 2.06
C PHE A 29 8.83 -2.75 3.54
N ALA A 30 7.59 -2.86 4.01
CA ALA A 30 7.29 -3.31 5.37
C ALA A 30 7.85 -4.72 5.65
N LEU A 31 7.76 -5.62 4.67
CA LEU A 31 8.34 -6.97 4.78
C LEU A 31 9.87 -6.93 4.89
N VAL A 32 10.53 -6.10 4.09
CA VAL A 32 12.00 -5.90 4.18
C VAL A 32 12.39 -5.37 5.57
N VAL A 33 11.65 -4.41 6.11
CA VAL A 33 11.88 -3.87 7.46
C VAL A 33 11.62 -4.92 8.54
N LEU A 34 10.63 -5.80 8.38
CA LEU A 34 10.43 -6.91 9.32
C LEU A 34 11.60 -7.91 9.27
N VAL A 35 12.14 -8.20 8.08
CA VAL A 35 13.32 -9.07 7.93
C VAL A 35 14.56 -8.43 8.56
N SER A 36 14.69 -7.10 8.52
CA SER A 36 15.85 -6.41 9.13
C SER A 36 15.93 -6.58 10.66
N ILE A 37 14.81 -6.89 11.33
CA ILE A 37 14.77 -7.19 12.77
C ILE A 37 15.65 -8.40 13.11
N LEU A 38 15.73 -9.39 12.22
CA LEU A 38 16.57 -10.58 12.42
C LEU A 38 18.07 -10.26 12.41
N PHE A 39 18.47 -9.18 11.72
CA PHE A 39 19.85 -8.71 11.62
C PHE A 39 20.19 -7.58 12.62
N THR A 40 19.21 -7.13 13.40
CA THR A 40 19.43 -6.02 14.34
C THR A 40 19.79 -6.58 15.71
N ASP A 41 21.02 -6.38 16.18
CA ASP A 41 21.47 -6.97 17.45
C ASP A 41 20.97 -6.23 18.71
N THR A 42 20.48 -5.00 18.56
CA THR A 42 20.04 -4.18 19.69
C THR A 42 18.55 -4.34 19.97
N GLY A 43 18.17 -4.49 21.25
CA GLY A 43 16.77 -4.57 21.66
C GLY A 43 15.95 -3.34 21.25
N ILE A 44 16.55 -2.14 21.36
CA ILE A 44 15.91 -0.88 20.92
C ILE A 44 15.75 -0.85 19.40
N GLY A 45 16.77 -1.25 18.64
CA GLY A 45 16.69 -1.28 17.18
C GLY A 45 15.64 -2.27 16.67
N LYS A 46 15.53 -3.45 17.31
CA LYS A 46 14.45 -4.41 17.00
C LYS A 46 13.07 -3.80 17.23
N LEU A 47 12.87 -3.09 18.33
CA LEU A 47 11.60 -2.45 18.67
C LEU A 47 11.24 -1.33 17.67
N THR A 48 12.22 -0.51 17.29
CA THR A 48 12.03 0.54 16.28
C THR A 48 11.69 -0.04 14.92
N ASN A 49 12.42 -1.07 14.46
CA ASN A 49 12.16 -1.73 13.18
C ASN A 49 10.79 -2.43 13.19
N LEU A 50 10.39 -3.02 14.32
CA LEU A 50 9.05 -3.58 14.49
C LEU A 50 7.96 -2.49 14.40
N GLY A 51 8.15 -1.37 15.10
CA GLY A 51 7.22 -0.24 15.04
C GLY A 51 7.07 0.31 13.62
N ALA A 52 8.19 0.56 12.94
CA ALA A 52 8.21 1.01 11.55
C ALA A 52 7.53 0.01 10.60
N GLY A 53 7.86 -1.28 10.73
CA GLY A 53 7.26 -2.35 9.94
C GLY A 53 5.74 -2.45 10.12
N ILE A 54 5.24 -2.34 11.35
CA ILE A 54 3.80 -2.36 11.66
C ILE A 54 3.10 -1.15 11.02
N VAL A 55 3.66 0.06 11.17
CA VAL A 55 3.07 1.28 10.60
C VAL A 55 3.02 1.20 9.07
N LEU A 56 4.11 0.77 8.43
CA LEU A 56 4.18 0.60 6.98
C LEU A 56 3.20 -0.47 6.48
N ALA A 57 3.12 -1.61 7.18
CA ALA A 57 2.19 -2.68 6.85
C ALA A 57 0.73 -2.23 7.01
N ALA A 58 0.40 -1.45 8.05
CA ALA A 58 -0.93 -0.91 8.27
C ALA A 58 -1.33 0.05 7.14
N ILE A 59 -0.46 0.99 6.76
CA ILE A 59 -0.74 1.95 5.69
C ILE A 59 -0.88 1.22 4.34
N GLY A 60 0.09 0.38 3.98
CA GLY A 60 0.06 -0.40 2.73
C GLY A 60 -1.16 -1.34 2.66
N GLY A 61 -1.48 -1.99 3.78
CA GLY A 61 -2.66 -2.85 3.91
C GLY A 61 -3.97 -2.09 3.74
N ILE A 62 -4.14 -0.92 4.39
CA ILE A 62 -5.33 -0.07 4.23
C ILE A 62 -5.48 0.38 2.78
N MET A 63 -4.40 0.81 2.12
CA MET A 63 -4.44 1.20 0.70
C MET A 63 -4.87 0.04 -0.19
N LEU A 64 -4.34 -1.17 0.03
CA LEU A 64 -4.70 -2.36 -0.74
C LEU A 64 -6.15 -2.81 -0.51
N LEU A 65 -6.62 -2.77 0.75
CA LEU A 65 -7.99 -3.11 1.12
C LEU A 65 -9.01 -2.11 0.57
N ARG A 66 -8.66 -0.81 0.52
CA ARG A 66 -9.52 0.23 -0.06
C ARG A 66 -9.71 0.04 -1.57
N VAL A 67 -8.63 -0.29 -2.30
CA VAL A 67 -8.69 -0.65 -3.72
C VAL A 67 -9.57 -1.90 -3.94
N ARG A 68 -9.43 -2.93 -3.10
CA ARG A 68 -10.27 -4.14 -3.16
C ARG A 68 -11.75 -3.86 -2.85
N LYS A 69 -12.06 -3.00 -1.88
CA LYS A 69 -13.45 -2.61 -1.55
C LYS A 69 -14.10 -1.79 -2.66
N THR A 70 -13.34 -0.92 -3.34
CA THR A 70 -13.81 -0.20 -4.54
C THR A 70 -14.09 -1.16 -5.69
N GLY A 71 -13.23 -2.14 -5.95
CA GLY A 71 -13.47 -3.16 -6.98
C GLY A 71 -14.68 -4.07 -6.70
N ARG A 72 -15.03 -4.30 -5.42
CA ARG A 72 -16.16 -5.15 -5.04
C ARG A 72 -17.52 -4.42 -5.00
N LYS A 73 -17.53 -3.08 -5.05
CA LYS A 73 -18.77 -2.30 -5.21
C LYS A 73 -19.19 -2.12 -6.67
N GLN A 74 -18.38 -2.59 -7.63
CA GLN A 74 -18.68 -2.55 -9.06
C GLN A 74 -18.90 -3.95 -9.67
N ALA A 75 -19.06 -4.99 -8.85
CA ALA A 75 -19.44 -6.33 -9.27
C ALA A 75 -20.85 -6.65 -8.78
#